data_AF-A0A934F8C5-F1
#
_entry.id   AF-A0A934F8C5-F1
#
_cell.length_a   1.000
_cell.length_b   1.000
_cell.length_c   1.000
_cell.angle_alpha   90.00
_cell.angle_beta   90.00
_cell.angle_gamma   90.00
#
_symmetry.space_group_name_H-M   'P 1'
#
loop_
_entity.id
_entity.type
_entity.pdbx_description
1 polymer ?
#
loop_
_entity_poly.entity_id
_entity_poly.type
_entity_poly.pdbx_seq_one_letter_code
_entity_poly.pdbx_strand_id
1 'polypeptide(L)'
;MVSLNLLQYRGDVKRALLVRKNELDQEWDPFVASWLAYAFAHERGAQSLLLQDVLQRLDSWVQEESAWVYKRNIGPLLFFIWLRKHLQLSISESYVEKTVKMLQELSVGQDDRFSPFRFPEQVFLMALGASALESSEARETLISDISSHVKGSVARQMLFNAALRELGEKIDLPLLKPVDITDTLVILWWSERYGEKVDKSQYWSQFESISDTILLNKAEEFDTRRILSEWELVLLYEALMQQTSRPDPIMLFDFYPLHPSIRKIAEEDFKNGSYFSAVFEACKVFFDFLRKCSGDINITEVQAVKKILGDPNAKDENLKPVIRLNPLESTSPDYRSQQNEQRGYGHLGIGVFMAFRHPKGHEPKDKEWVKIGPYEALDQLVVISLVMKRIEDAAGSNP
;
A
#
# COMPACT_ATOMS: atom_id res chain seq x y z
N MET A 1 -9.65 -13.05 -1.19
CA MET A 1 -8.20 -13.02 -1.49
C MET A 1 -8.05 -12.38 -2.85
N VAL A 2 -7.20 -11.35 -2.96
CA VAL A 2 -7.13 -10.53 -4.17
C VAL A 2 -6.16 -11.13 -5.20
N SER A 3 -6.61 -11.81 -6.22
CA SER A 3 -5.72 -12.45 -7.20
C SER A 3 -4.94 -11.48 -8.12
N LEU A 4 -5.36 -10.21 -8.17
CA LEU A 4 -4.74 -9.17 -8.98
C LEU A 4 -3.27 -8.93 -8.63
N ASN A 5 -2.38 -9.06 -9.62
CA ASN A 5 -0.96 -8.70 -9.46
C ASN A 5 -0.80 -7.18 -9.43
N LEU A 6 -0.83 -6.60 -8.24
CA LEU A 6 -0.78 -5.15 -8.01
C LEU A 6 0.49 -4.48 -8.57
N LEU A 7 1.64 -5.18 -8.56
CA LEU A 7 2.89 -4.63 -9.11
C LEU A 7 2.83 -4.51 -10.63
N GLN A 8 2.33 -5.55 -11.30
CA GLN A 8 2.11 -5.52 -12.75
C GLN A 8 1.08 -4.45 -13.10
N TYR A 9 -0.05 -4.44 -12.39
CA TYR A 9 -1.15 -3.51 -12.64
C TYR A 9 -0.73 -2.04 -12.42
N ARG A 10 0.11 -1.76 -11.42
CA ARG A 10 0.77 -0.45 -11.26
C ARG A 10 1.57 -0.04 -12.48
N GLY A 11 2.32 -0.98 -13.06
CA GLY A 11 3.06 -0.74 -14.31
C GLY A 11 2.14 -0.41 -15.49
N ASP A 12 0.99 -1.08 -15.57
CA ASP A 12 0.00 -0.88 -16.62
C ASP A 12 -0.68 0.50 -16.50
N VAL A 13 -1.10 0.88 -15.30
CA VAL A 13 -1.66 2.22 -14.99
C VAL A 13 -0.63 3.31 -15.27
N LYS A 14 0.64 3.11 -14.89
CA LYS A 14 1.72 4.06 -15.20
C LYS A 14 1.86 4.28 -16.70
N ARG A 15 1.82 3.22 -17.51
CA ARG A 15 1.88 3.35 -18.98
C ARG A 15 0.69 4.14 -19.52
N ALA A 16 -0.50 3.98 -18.96
CA ALA A 16 -1.65 4.79 -19.34
C ALA A 16 -1.46 6.28 -19.00
N LEU A 17 -0.95 6.61 -17.81
CA LEU A 17 -0.62 7.99 -17.44
C LEU A 17 0.43 8.61 -18.39
N LEU A 18 1.41 7.84 -18.84
CA LEU A 18 2.39 8.30 -19.84
C LEU A 18 1.75 8.60 -21.20
N VAL A 19 0.76 7.81 -21.62
CA VAL A 19 -0.01 8.11 -22.83
C VAL A 19 -0.73 9.45 -22.67
N ARG A 20 -1.42 9.68 -21.54
CA ARG A 20 -2.10 10.95 -21.24
C ARG A 20 -1.14 12.14 -21.20
N LYS A 21 0.06 11.94 -20.64
CA LYS A 21 1.12 12.96 -20.66
C LYS A 21 1.51 13.33 -22.09
N ASN A 22 1.61 12.37 -23.00
CA ASN A 22 1.95 12.64 -24.40
C ASN A 22 0.79 13.32 -25.16
N GLU A 23 -0.48 13.03 -24.80
CA GLU A 23 -1.64 13.76 -25.35
C GLU A 23 -1.56 15.26 -25.04
N LEU A 24 -1.02 15.66 -23.86
CA LEU A 24 -0.80 17.08 -23.52
C LEU A 24 0.20 17.79 -24.44
N ASP A 25 1.08 17.06 -25.14
CA ASP A 25 1.99 17.66 -26.11
C ASP A 25 1.23 18.17 -27.35
N GLN A 26 0.02 17.65 -27.60
CA GLN A 26 -0.86 18.05 -28.70
C GLN A 26 -1.93 19.04 -28.25
N GLU A 27 -2.59 18.79 -27.12
CA GLU A 27 -3.67 19.62 -26.59
C GLU A 27 -3.42 19.92 -25.10
N TRP A 28 -3.09 21.18 -24.81
CA TRP A 28 -2.80 21.58 -23.43
C TRP A 28 -4.08 21.72 -22.62
N ASP A 29 -4.17 20.93 -21.54
CA ASP A 29 -5.19 21.08 -20.51
C ASP A 29 -4.50 21.19 -19.13
N PRO A 30 -4.55 22.37 -18.47
CA PRO A 30 -3.90 22.57 -17.17
C PRO A 30 -4.51 21.72 -16.06
N PHE A 31 -5.77 21.30 -16.19
CA PHE A 31 -6.43 20.41 -15.23
C PHE A 31 -5.88 18.99 -15.33
N VAL A 32 -5.78 18.44 -16.54
CA VAL A 32 -5.12 17.14 -16.78
C VAL A 32 -3.66 17.19 -16.37
N ALA A 33 -2.94 18.26 -16.74
CA ALA A 33 -1.54 18.45 -16.35
C ALA A 33 -1.34 18.45 -14.83
N SER A 34 -2.26 19.07 -14.07
CA SER A 34 -2.20 19.09 -12.61
C SER A 34 -2.34 17.70 -11.99
N TRP A 35 -3.28 16.88 -12.48
CA TRP A 35 -3.43 15.50 -12.02
C TRP A 35 -2.21 14.63 -12.39
N LEU A 36 -1.67 14.78 -13.60
CA LEU A 36 -0.46 14.04 -13.98
C LEU A 36 0.75 14.46 -13.15
N ALA A 37 0.93 15.75 -12.89
CA ALA A 37 1.97 16.25 -12.00
C ALA A 37 1.80 15.70 -10.58
N TYR A 38 0.57 15.66 -10.07
CA TYR A 38 0.27 15.04 -8.77
C TYR A 38 0.69 13.56 -8.72
N ALA A 39 0.35 12.78 -9.76
CA ALA A 39 0.74 11.38 -9.85
C ALA A 39 2.26 11.18 -9.85
N PHE A 40 2.99 11.98 -10.64
CA PHE A 40 4.44 11.86 -10.77
C PHE A 40 5.21 12.40 -9.58
N ALA A 41 4.63 13.32 -8.79
CA ALA A 41 5.20 13.77 -7.52
C ALA A 41 5.36 12.62 -6.51
N HIS A 42 4.42 11.66 -6.51
CA HIS A 42 4.43 10.52 -5.59
C HIS A 42 5.43 9.40 -5.95
N GLU A 43 6.02 9.39 -7.14
CA GLU A 43 6.88 8.27 -7.57
C GLU A 43 8.31 8.37 -7.02
N ARG A 44 8.94 9.55 -7.09
CA ARG A 44 10.33 9.81 -6.66
C ARG A 44 10.57 11.29 -6.27
N GLY A 45 9.51 12.06 -6.00
CA GLY A 45 9.60 13.50 -5.74
C GLY A 45 10.29 14.28 -6.87
N ALA A 46 11.12 15.26 -6.51
CA ALA A 46 11.77 16.21 -7.44
C ALA A 46 12.72 15.60 -8.49
N GLN A 47 13.10 14.32 -8.33
CA GLN A 47 14.00 13.63 -9.26
C GLN A 47 13.29 12.97 -10.45
N SER A 48 11.95 13.02 -10.50
CA SER A 48 11.19 12.47 -11.61
C SER A 48 11.32 13.36 -12.85
N LEU A 49 11.98 12.87 -13.90
CA LEU A 49 12.06 13.56 -15.20
C LEU A 49 10.67 13.85 -15.79
N LEU A 50 9.72 12.93 -15.56
CA LEU A 50 8.33 13.09 -16.00
C LEU A 50 7.65 14.27 -15.31
N LEU A 51 7.91 14.44 -14.01
CA LEU A 51 7.39 15.56 -13.26
C LEU A 51 8.00 16.88 -13.72
N GLN A 52 9.31 16.90 -13.97
CA GLN A 52 10.03 18.10 -14.41
C GLN A 52 9.48 18.65 -15.73
N ASP A 53 9.16 17.76 -16.68
CA ASP A 53 8.58 18.15 -17.97
C ASP A 53 7.18 18.78 -17.80
N VAL A 54 6.29 18.14 -17.04
CA VAL A 54 4.95 18.70 -16.77
C VAL A 54 5.05 20.00 -15.96
N LEU A 55 5.95 20.06 -14.98
CA LEU A 55 6.19 21.25 -14.16
C LEU A 55 6.67 22.43 -15.01
N GLN A 56 7.61 22.22 -15.93
CA GLN A 56 8.12 23.27 -16.81
C GLN A 56 7.01 23.88 -17.68
N ARG A 57 6.10 23.03 -18.18
CA ARG A 57 4.95 23.50 -18.98
C ARG A 57 3.92 24.23 -18.10
N LEU A 58 3.66 23.75 -16.89
CA LEU A 58 2.84 24.48 -15.91
C LEU A 58 3.45 25.85 -15.56
N ASP A 59 4.76 25.90 -15.29
CA ASP A 59 5.53 27.14 -15.03
C ASP A 59 5.36 28.16 -16.16
N SER A 60 5.37 27.69 -17.41
CA SER A 60 5.17 28.55 -18.58
C SER A 60 3.73 29.05 -18.68
N TRP A 61 2.77 28.13 -18.52
CA TRP A 61 1.33 28.43 -18.61
C TRP A 61 0.88 29.45 -17.55
N VAL A 62 1.36 29.35 -16.31
CA VAL A 62 0.94 30.28 -15.24
C VAL A 62 1.36 31.74 -15.48
N GLN A 63 2.34 31.98 -16.35
CA GLN A 63 2.77 33.32 -16.76
C GLN A 63 1.89 33.92 -17.84
N GLU A 64 1.07 33.12 -18.53
CA GLU A 64 0.16 33.60 -19.56
C GLU A 64 -1.04 34.32 -18.94
N GLU A 65 -1.48 35.41 -19.57
CA GLU A 65 -2.70 36.11 -19.12
C GLU A 65 -3.94 35.20 -19.19
N SER A 66 -3.98 34.32 -20.19
CA SER A 66 -5.04 33.33 -20.45
C SER A 66 -5.32 32.43 -19.23
N ALA A 67 -4.28 32.10 -18.45
CA ALA A 67 -4.39 31.26 -17.26
C ALA A 67 -5.31 31.87 -16.19
N TRP A 68 -5.39 33.21 -16.14
CA TRP A 68 -6.12 33.96 -15.12
C TRP A 68 -7.51 34.40 -15.55
N VAL A 69 -7.88 34.22 -16.82
CA VAL A 69 -9.17 34.67 -17.37
C VAL A 69 -10.33 33.78 -16.88
N TYR A 70 -10.10 32.47 -16.78
CA TYR A 70 -11.18 31.50 -16.54
C TYR A 70 -11.21 31.03 -15.09
N LYS A 71 -12.37 31.20 -14.43
CA LYS A 71 -12.62 30.72 -13.05
C LYS A 71 -12.25 29.25 -12.84
N ARG A 72 -12.49 28.38 -13.84
CA ARG A 72 -12.16 26.95 -13.79
C ARG A 72 -10.66 26.66 -13.58
N ASN A 73 -9.79 27.63 -13.90
CA ASN A 73 -8.34 27.47 -13.76
C ASN A 73 -7.87 27.62 -12.31
N ILE A 74 -8.74 28.02 -11.36
CA ILE A 74 -8.35 28.18 -9.96
C ILE A 74 -7.77 26.89 -9.35
N GLY A 75 -8.29 25.72 -9.74
CA GLY A 75 -7.80 24.42 -9.26
C GLY A 75 -6.34 24.20 -9.62
N PRO A 76 -5.99 24.20 -10.93
CA PRO A 76 -4.60 24.16 -11.37
C PRO A 76 -3.69 25.25 -10.80
N LEU A 77 -4.18 26.50 -10.69
CA LEU A 77 -3.39 27.62 -10.16
C LEU A 77 -3.03 27.42 -8.68
N LEU A 78 -4.00 27.00 -7.86
CA LEU A 78 -3.78 26.66 -6.45
C LEU A 78 -2.88 25.42 -6.33
N PHE A 79 -3.18 24.36 -7.09
CA PHE A 79 -2.36 23.15 -7.11
C PHE A 79 -0.89 23.44 -7.43
N PHE A 80 -0.62 24.38 -8.34
CA PHE A 80 0.74 24.78 -8.66
C PHE A 80 1.50 25.35 -7.45
N ILE A 81 0.83 26.06 -6.54
CA ILE A 81 1.41 26.51 -5.25
C ILE A 81 1.84 25.31 -4.42
N TRP A 82 0.94 24.34 -4.26
CA TRP A 82 1.22 23.10 -3.55
C TRP A 82 2.40 22.36 -4.17
N LEU A 83 2.41 22.22 -5.50
CA LEU A 83 3.46 21.49 -6.21
C LEU A 83 4.83 22.15 -6.01
N ARG A 84 4.90 23.48 -6.14
CA ARG A 84 6.14 24.24 -5.89
C ARG A 84 6.62 24.05 -4.45
N LYS A 85 5.73 24.18 -3.45
CA LYS A 85 6.08 23.96 -2.04
C LYS A 85 6.51 22.52 -1.77
N HIS A 86 5.80 21.54 -2.33
CA HIS A 86 6.11 20.11 -2.21
C HIS A 86 7.52 19.78 -2.76
N LEU A 87 7.91 20.46 -3.84
CA LEU A 87 9.23 20.34 -4.45
C LEU A 87 10.29 21.29 -3.85
N GLN A 88 9.96 22.02 -2.79
CA GLN A 88 10.84 23.00 -2.14
C GLN A 88 11.35 24.10 -3.09
N LEU A 89 10.51 24.51 -4.04
CA LEU A 89 10.78 25.56 -4.99
C LEU A 89 10.12 26.88 -4.54
N SER A 90 10.79 28.00 -4.79
CA SER A 90 10.24 29.33 -4.50
C SER A 90 9.03 29.66 -5.37
N ILE A 91 8.05 30.36 -4.82
CA ILE A 91 6.92 30.92 -5.56
C ILE A 91 6.85 32.43 -5.29
N SER A 92 6.50 33.23 -6.30
CA SER A 92 6.43 34.68 -6.12
C SER A 92 5.23 35.06 -5.25
N GLU A 93 5.42 36.00 -4.33
CA GLU A 93 4.34 36.53 -3.48
C GLU A 93 3.19 37.08 -4.33
N SER A 94 3.51 37.79 -5.41
CA SER A 94 2.52 38.31 -6.36
C SER A 94 1.63 37.23 -6.99
N TYR A 95 2.17 36.04 -7.24
CA TYR A 95 1.39 34.91 -7.76
C TYR A 95 0.43 34.40 -6.69
N VAL A 96 0.92 34.25 -5.46
CA VAL A 96 0.12 33.80 -4.32
C VAL A 96 -1.02 34.78 -4.05
N GLU A 97 -0.73 36.08 -3.97
CA GLU A 97 -1.72 37.14 -3.77
C GLU A 97 -2.81 37.12 -4.85
N LYS A 98 -2.40 37.03 -6.13
CA LYS A 98 -3.34 36.96 -7.26
C LYS A 98 -4.23 35.72 -7.19
N THR A 99 -3.67 34.59 -6.81
CA THR A 99 -4.41 33.33 -6.67
C THR A 99 -5.40 33.37 -5.49
N VAL A 100 -4.98 33.92 -4.35
CA VAL A 100 -5.85 34.12 -3.17
C VAL A 100 -7.00 35.06 -3.51
N LYS A 101 -6.74 36.17 -4.20
CA LYS A 101 -7.78 37.09 -4.65
C LYS A 101 -8.80 36.39 -5.56
N MET A 102 -8.32 35.61 -6.54
CA MET A 102 -9.20 34.84 -7.43
C MET A 102 -10.04 33.81 -6.66
N LEU A 103 -9.48 33.18 -5.62
CA LEU A 103 -10.23 32.27 -4.74
C LEU A 103 -11.34 33.02 -3.97
N GLN A 104 -11.03 34.17 -3.38
CA GLN A 104 -12.02 34.98 -2.64
C GLN A 104 -13.16 35.48 -3.53
N GLU A 105 -12.88 35.80 -4.80
CA GLU A 105 -13.90 36.20 -5.78
C GLU A 105 -14.87 35.05 -6.17
N LEU A 106 -14.49 33.78 -5.94
CA LEU A 106 -15.37 32.63 -6.20
C LEU A 106 -16.47 32.47 -5.14
N SER A 107 -16.15 32.74 -3.88
CA SER A 107 -17.06 32.59 -2.74
C SER A 107 -18.24 33.58 -2.77
N VAL A 108 -18.16 34.63 -3.59
CA VAL A 108 -19.13 35.75 -3.62
C VAL A 108 -20.31 35.52 -4.59
N GLY A 109 -20.37 34.40 -5.33
CA GLY A 109 -21.36 34.19 -6.40
C GLY A 109 -22.42 33.10 -6.15
N GLN A 110 -23.70 33.46 -6.28
CA GLN A 110 -24.85 32.55 -6.35
C GLN A 110 -24.71 31.52 -7.49
N ASP A 111 -24.95 30.24 -7.17
CA ASP A 111 -25.22 29.08 -8.04
C ASP A 111 -24.80 29.18 -9.52
N ASP A 112 -23.52 29.46 -9.78
CA ASP A 112 -22.96 29.46 -11.13
C ASP A 112 -22.84 28.01 -11.63
N ARG A 113 -23.42 27.73 -12.80
CA ARG A 113 -23.33 26.40 -13.47
C ARG A 113 -21.88 26.01 -13.74
N PHE A 114 -20.97 26.99 -13.86
CA PHE A 114 -19.56 26.77 -14.13
C PHE A 114 -18.68 26.92 -12.87
N SER A 115 -19.29 26.92 -11.69
CA SER A 115 -18.55 26.96 -10.43
C SER A 115 -17.60 25.75 -10.29
N PRO A 116 -16.32 25.96 -9.96
CA PRO A 116 -15.38 24.88 -9.65
C PRO A 116 -15.89 23.94 -8.55
N PHE A 117 -16.73 24.44 -7.62
CA PHE A 117 -17.36 23.65 -6.55
C PHE A 117 -18.36 22.59 -7.05
N ARG A 118 -18.71 22.60 -8.34
CA ARG A 118 -19.48 21.51 -8.96
C ARG A 118 -18.60 20.31 -9.32
N PHE A 119 -17.28 20.45 -9.33
CA PHE A 119 -16.32 19.42 -9.74
C PHE A 119 -15.45 19.01 -8.55
N PRO A 120 -15.79 17.92 -7.82
CA PRO A 120 -15.06 17.53 -6.62
C PRO A 120 -13.57 17.26 -6.88
N GLU A 121 -13.22 16.81 -8.08
CA GLU A 121 -11.85 16.63 -8.56
C GLU A 121 -11.07 17.95 -8.69
N GLN A 122 -11.73 19.06 -9.02
CA GLN A 122 -11.11 20.39 -9.00
C GLN A 122 -10.91 20.88 -7.58
N VAL A 123 -11.90 20.63 -6.72
CA VAL A 123 -11.89 21.10 -5.34
C VAL A 123 -10.82 20.40 -4.52
N PHE A 124 -10.54 19.12 -4.79
CA PHE A 124 -9.40 18.43 -4.21
C PHE A 124 -8.06 19.12 -4.55
N LEU A 125 -7.85 19.49 -5.82
CA LEU A 125 -6.66 20.24 -6.24
C LEU A 125 -6.58 21.63 -5.59
N MET A 126 -7.72 22.33 -5.47
CA MET A 126 -7.80 23.61 -4.77
C MET A 126 -7.39 23.46 -3.30
N ALA A 127 -7.86 22.41 -2.63
CA ALA A 127 -7.56 22.15 -1.23
C ALA A 127 -6.08 21.80 -0.99
N LEU A 128 -5.44 21.04 -1.89
CA LEU A 128 -3.99 20.84 -1.86
C LEU A 128 -3.25 22.19 -1.91
N GLY A 129 -3.62 23.06 -2.84
CA GLY A 129 -3.04 24.39 -2.96
C GLY A 129 -3.25 25.27 -1.74
N ALA A 130 -4.48 25.31 -1.24
CA ALA A 130 -4.86 26.13 -0.10
C ALA A 130 -4.26 25.65 1.22
N SER A 131 -4.05 24.34 1.40
CA SER A 131 -3.32 23.84 2.58
C SER A 131 -1.86 24.26 2.59
N ALA A 132 -1.30 24.57 1.41
CA ALA A 132 0.04 25.12 1.26
C ALA A 132 0.09 26.65 1.48
N LEU A 133 -1.03 27.36 1.62
CA LEU A 133 -1.03 28.81 1.86
C LEU A 133 -0.73 29.16 3.33
N GLU A 134 -0.19 30.35 3.56
CA GLU A 134 0.01 30.89 4.91
C GLU A 134 -1.24 31.62 5.44
N SER A 135 -2.12 32.07 4.54
CA SER A 135 -3.36 32.77 4.89
C SER A 135 -4.38 31.82 5.52
N SER A 136 -4.68 32.02 6.80
CA SER A 136 -5.72 31.26 7.51
C SER A 136 -7.12 31.59 6.99
N GLU A 137 -7.38 32.85 6.61
CA GLU A 137 -8.69 33.32 6.16
C GLU A 137 -9.13 32.65 4.84
N ALA A 138 -8.24 32.56 3.86
CA ALA A 138 -8.53 31.89 2.59
C ALA A 138 -8.85 30.41 2.79
N ARG A 139 -8.13 29.77 3.72
CA ARG A 139 -8.35 28.36 4.09
C ARG A 139 -9.70 28.17 4.78
N GLU A 140 -10.04 29.01 5.75
CA GLU A 140 -11.31 28.94 6.48
C GLU A 140 -12.52 29.18 5.57
N THR A 141 -12.40 30.14 4.66
CA THR A 141 -13.43 30.40 3.64
C THR A 141 -13.65 29.17 2.77
N LEU A 142 -12.57 28.55 2.28
CA LEU A 142 -12.65 27.34 1.47
C LEU A 142 -13.26 26.16 2.24
N ILE A 143 -12.90 25.97 3.52
CA ILE A 143 -13.51 24.94 4.38
C ILE A 143 -15.03 25.13 4.47
N SER A 144 -15.47 26.37 4.72
CA SER A 144 -16.90 26.71 4.79
C SER A 144 -17.62 26.38 3.47
N ASP A 145 -17.04 26.80 2.35
CA ASP A 145 -17.61 26.57 1.02
C ASP A 145 -17.69 25.08 0.70
N ILE A 146 -16.61 24.31 0.90
CA ILE A 146 -16.60 22.87 0.65
C ILE A 146 -17.63 22.14 1.52
N SER A 147 -17.70 22.47 2.81
CA SER A 147 -18.61 21.84 3.77
C SER A 147 -20.08 21.94 3.33
N SER A 148 -20.47 23.06 2.74
CA SER A 148 -21.83 23.25 2.23
C SER A 148 -22.17 22.38 1.00
N HIS A 149 -21.15 21.87 0.29
CA HIS A 149 -21.27 21.11 -0.95
C HIS A 149 -21.09 19.59 -0.80
N VAL A 150 -20.84 19.08 0.43
CA VAL A 150 -20.69 17.63 0.73
C VAL A 150 -22.02 16.88 0.64
N LYS A 151 -22.55 16.75 -0.57
CA LYS A 151 -23.79 16.04 -0.90
C LYS A 151 -23.66 15.43 -2.30
N GLY A 152 -24.44 14.38 -2.60
CA GLY A 152 -24.51 13.76 -3.93
C GLY A 152 -23.98 12.34 -3.95
N SER A 153 -23.32 11.93 -5.05
CA SER A 153 -22.74 10.59 -5.20
C SER A 153 -21.65 10.31 -4.15
N VAL A 154 -21.31 9.03 -3.96
CA VAL A 154 -20.30 8.63 -2.97
C VAL A 154 -18.92 9.18 -3.37
N ALA A 155 -18.53 9.08 -4.64
CA ALA A 155 -17.30 9.67 -5.15
C ALA A 155 -17.20 11.18 -4.87
N ARG A 156 -18.30 11.93 -5.06
CA ARG A 156 -18.36 13.37 -4.79
C ARG A 156 -18.17 13.67 -3.31
N GLN A 157 -18.90 12.97 -2.44
CA GLN A 157 -18.78 13.15 -0.99
C GLN A 157 -17.37 12.82 -0.50
N MET A 158 -16.80 11.71 -0.99
CA MET A 158 -15.44 11.29 -0.65
C MET A 158 -14.38 12.33 -1.06
N LEU A 159 -14.39 12.80 -2.31
CA LEU A 159 -13.40 13.78 -2.76
C LEU A 159 -13.51 15.13 -2.01
N PHE A 160 -14.71 15.57 -1.65
CA PHE A 160 -14.85 16.76 -0.81
C PHE A 160 -14.35 16.55 0.62
N ASN A 161 -14.67 15.40 1.22
CA ASN A 161 -14.12 15.05 2.52
C ASN A 161 -12.59 14.96 2.47
N ALA A 162 -12.01 14.57 1.32
CA ALA A 162 -10.57 14.46 1.15
C ALA A 162 -9.99 15.86 1.09
N ALA A 163 -10.63 16.75 0.33
CA ALA A 163 -10.29 18.17 0.27
C ALA A 163 -10.33 18.82 1.67
N LEU A 164 -11.38 18.60 2.46
CA LEU A 164 -11.48 19.09 3.84
C LEU A 164 -10.34 18.53 4.73
N ARG A 165 -10.00 17.25 4.56
CA ARG A 165 -8.90 16.61 5.30
C ARG A 165 -7.53 17.20 4.93
N GLU A 166 -7.29 17.50 3.66
CA GLU A 166 -6.08 18.24 3.23
C GLU A 166 -6.01 19.64 3.86
N LEU A 167 -7.17 20.26 4.16
CA LEU A 167 -7.25 21.56 4.84
C LEU A 167 -7.12 21.47 6.37
N GLY A 168 -6.97 20.26 6.92
CA GLY A 168 -6.74 20.01 8.35
C GLY A 168 -7.95 19.51 9.13
N GLU A 169 -9.10 19.30 8.49
CA GLU A 169 -10.29 18.73 9.14
C GLU A 169 -10.09 17.24 9.47
N LYS A 170 -10.61 16.82 10.63
CA LYS A 170 -10.57 15.41 11.04
C LYS A 170 -11.82 14.70 10.57
N ILE A 171 -11.73 14.07 9.40
CA ILE A 171 -12.84 13.33 8.79
C ILE A 171 -12.49 11.85 8.73
N ASP A 172 -13.35 11.04 9.35
CA ASP A 172 -13.31 9.58 9.28
C ASP A 172 -13.84 9.09 7.93
N LEU A 173 -13.48 7.85 7.55
CA LEU A 173 -13.98 7.22 6.33
C LEU A 173 -15.52 7.14 6.38
N PRO A 174 -16.23 7.76 5.44
CA PRO A 174 -17.68 7.60 5.32
C PRO A 174 -18.05 6.12 5.07
N LEU A 175 -18.95 5.56 5.88
CA LEU A 175 -19.48 4.20 5.71
C LEU A 175 -20.51 4.16 4.56
N LEU A 176 -20.04 4.39 3.33
CA LEU A 176 -20.84 4.43 2.12
C LEU A 176 -20.59 3.18 1.28
N LYS A 177 -21.65 2.61 0.70
CA LYS A 177 -21.54 1.49 -0.24
C LYS A 177 -21.30 2.02 -1.66
N PRO A 178 -20.33 1.49 -2.40
CA PRO A 178 -20.12 1.90 -3.78
C PRO A 178 -21.31 1.53 -4.66
N VAL A 179 -21.72 2.44 -5.54
CA VAL A 179 -22.79 2.20 -6.53
C VAL A 179 -22.22 1.96 -7.92
N ASP A 180 -21.06 2.53 -8.22
CA ASP A 180 -20.40 2.39 -9.52
C ASP A 180 -18.87 2.20 -9.40
N ILE A 181 -18.20 2.15 -10.56
CA ILE A 181 -16.74 2.01 -10.69
C ILE A 181 -16.01 3.18 -10.02
N THR A 182 -16.52 4.40 -10.20
CA THR A 182 -15.93 5.63 -9.63
C THR A 182 -15.94 5.57 -8.11
N ASP A 183 -17.09 5.21 -7.53
CA ASP A 183 -17.25 5.08 -6.08
C ASP A 183 -16.27 4.04 -5.52
N THR A 184 -16.15 2.89 -6.19
CA THR A 184 -15.22 1.82 -5.78
C THR A 184 -13.77 2.32 -5.79
N LEU A 185 -13.36 3.02 -6.85
CA LEU A 185 -12.02 3.59 -6.98
C LEU A 185 -11.71 4.64 -5.91
N VAL A 186 -12.63 5.57 -5.67
CA VAL A 186 -12.42 6.64 -4.69
C VAL A 186 -12.41 6.10 -3.26
N ILE A 187 -13.27 5.11 -2.94
CA ILE A 187 -13.23 4.42 -1.65
C ILE A 187 -11.89 3.70 -1.46
N LEU A 188 -11.43 2.96 -2.48
CA LEU A 188 -10.13 2.29 -2.45
C LEU A 188 -9.00 3.29 -2.21
N TRP A 189 -8.93 4.34 -3.03
CA TRP A 189 -7.91 5.38 -2.89
C TRP A 189 -7.93 6.05 -1.52
N TRP A 190 -9.12 6.39 -1.01
CA TRP A 190 -9.24 6.93 0.34
C TRP A 190 -8.68 5.96 1.38
N SER A 191 -9.05 4.68 1.30
CA SER A 191 -8.59 3.66 2.25
C SER A 191 -7.07 3.52 2.24
N GLU A 192 -6.44 3.64 1.07
CA GLU A 192 -4.98 3.60 0.94
C GLU A 192 -4.30 4.85 1.47
N ARG A 193 -4.81 6.03 1.11
CA ARG A 193 -4.21 7.33 1.44
C ARG A 193 -4.41 7.71 2.90
N TYR A 194 -5.57 7.41 3.46
CA TYR A 194 -6.05 7.95 4.73
C TYR A 194 -6.47 6.90 5.77
N GLY A 195 -6.72 5.66 5.33
CA GLY A 195 -7.33 4.59 6.13
C GLY A 195 -6.36 3.98 7.14
N GLU A 196 -6.05 4.72 8.20
CA GLU A 196 -5.47 4.14 9.40
C GLU A 196 -6.51 3.20 10.03
N LYS A 197 -6.17 1.91 10.17
CA LYS A 197 -6.96 0.87 10.87
C LYS A 197 -8.19 0.31 10.13
N VAL A 198 -8.31 0.49 8.82
CA VAL A 198 -9.36 -0.17 8.02
C VAL A 198 -8.79 -1.41 7.34
N ASP A 199 -9.60 -2.47 7.22
CA ASP A 199 -9.24 -3.67 6.45
C ASP A 199 -9.17 -3.32 4.95
N LYS A 200 -7.96 -3.06 4.45
CA LYS A 200 -7.72 -2.70 3.05
C LYS A 200 -7.98 -3.86 2.10
N SER A 201 -7.89 -5.10 2.58
CA SER A 201 -8.09 -6.31 1.77
C SER A 201 -9.51 -6.37 1.17
N GLN A 202 -10.51 -5.86 1.90
CA GLN A 202 -11.88 -5.77 1.44
C GLN A 202 -12.01 -4.84 0.23
N TYR A 203 -11.40 -3.66 0.27
CA TYR A 203 -11.51 -2.67 -0.83
C TYR A 203 -10.74 -3.11 -2.07
N TRP A 204 -9.58 -3.72 -1.90
CA TRP A 204 -8.87 -4.34 -3.03
C TRP A 204 -9.66 -5.49 -3.65
N SER A 205 -10.37 -6.30 -2.85
CA SER A 205 -11.25 -7.36 -3.36
C SER A 205 -12.44 -6.78 -4.13
N GLN A 206 -13.01 -5.68 -3.66
CA GLN A 206 -14.07 -4.97 -4.38
C GLN A 206 -13.55 -4.41 -5.71
N PHE A 207 -12.37 -3.77 -5.69
CA PHE A 207 -11.75 -3.26 -6.92
C PHE A 207 -11.43 -4.37 -7.93
N GLU A 208 -10.87 -5.49 -7.47
CA GLU A 208 -10.59 -6.63 -8.33
C GLU A 208 -11.85 -7.12 -9.05
N SER A 209 -12.99 -7.19 -8.33
CA SER A 209 -14.26 -7.65 -8.91
C SER A 209 -14.77 -6.81 -10.09
N ILE A 210 -14.30 -5.56 -10.22
CA ILE A 210 -14.65 -4.65 -11.31
C ILE A 210 -13.48 -4.41 -12.28
N SER A 211 -12.29 -4.93 -12.00
CA SER A 211 -11.07 -4.60 -12.74
C SER A 211 -11.15 -4.97 -14.22
N ASP A 212 -11.76 -6.12 -14.54
CA ASP A 212 -11.98 -6.56 -15.92
C ASP A 212 -13.00 -5.70 -16.70
N THR A 213 -13.78 -4.87 -16.01
CA THR A 213 -14.76 -3.94 -16.62
C THR A 213 -14.15 -2.57 -16.97
N ILE A 214 -12.88 -2.37 -16.62
CA ILE A 214 -12.18 -1.09 -16.76
C ILE A 214 -11.21 -1.14 -17.95
N LEU A 215 -11.13 -0.02 -18.66
CA LEU A 215 -10.09 0.29 -19.62
C LEU A 215 -9.17 1.39 -19.11
N LEU A 216 -7.86 1.13 -19.14
CA LEU A 216 -6.85 2.13 -18.78
C LEU A 216 -6.54 3.09 -19.95
N ASN A 217 -6.66 2.60 -21.19
CA ASN A 217 -6.43 3.37 -22.40
C ASN A 217 -7.67 3.31 -23.31
N LYS A 218 -7.83 4.32 -24.17
CA LYS A 218 -8.84 4.29 -25.24
C LYS A 218 -8.55 3.07 -26.14
N ALA A 219 -9.44 2.09 -26.12
CA ALA A 219 -9.36 0.90 -26.97
C ALA A 219 -10.17 1.10 -28.27
N GLU A 220 -10.15 0.10 -29.16
CA GLU A 220 -10.88 0.10 -30.43
C GLU A 220 -12.40 0.25 -30.24
N GLU A 221 -13.11 0.65 -31.31
CA GLU A 221 -14.51 1.12 -31.33
C GLU A 221 -15.58 0.17 -30.74
N PHE A 222 -15.24 -1.07 -30.38
CA PHE A 222 -16.19 -2.09 -29.90
C PHE A 222 -16.00 -2.52 -28.44
N ASP A 223 -15.10 -1.89 -27.69
CA ASP A 223 -14.90 -2.24 -26.29
C ASP A 223 -15.94 -1.56 -25.39
N THR A 224 -16.78 -2.36 -24.73
CA THR A 224 -17.86 -1.89 -23.85
C THR A 224 -17.39 -1.52 -22.44
N ARG A 225 -16.11 -1.76 -22.12
CA ARG A 225 -15.52 -1.45 -20.81
C ARG A 225 -15.42 0.05 -20.59
N ARG A 226 -15.45 0.47 -19.33
CA ARG A 226 -15.40 1.90 -18.96
C ARG A 226 -13.95 2.40 -18.98
N ILE A 227 -13.70 3.42 -19.80
CA ILE A 227 -12.41 4.13 -19.79
C ILE A 227 -12.37 5.04 -18.54
N LEU A 228 -11.30 4.92 -17.76
CA LEU A 228 -11.09 5.81 -16.62
C LEU A 228 -10.72 7.22 -17.08
N SER A 229 -11.27 8.21 -16.39
CA SER A 229 -10.84 9.60 -16.51
C SER A 229 -9.44 9.79 -15.92
N GLU A 230 -8.83 10.94 -16.22
CA GLU A 230 -7.45 11.23 -15.85
C GLU A 230 -7.27 11.25 -14.33
N TRP A 231 -8.19 11.87 -13.59
CA TRP A 231 -8.11 11.90 -12.13
C TRP A 231 -8.33 10.50 -11.53
N GLU A 232 -9.25 9.69 -12.06
CA GLU A 232 -9.46 8.31 -11.60
C GLU A 232 -8.22 7.43 -11.79
N LEU A 233 -7.55 7.55 -12.94
CA LEU A 233 -6.28 6.87 -13.19
C LEU A 233 -5.22 7.27 -12.17
N VAL A 234 -5.16 8.57 -11.82
CA VAL A 234 -4.20 9.08 -10.86
C VAL A 234 -4.49 8.62 -9.44
N LEU A 235 -5.75 8.61 -9.01
CA LEU A 235 -6.15 8.07 -7.71
C LEU A 235 -5.81 6.57 -7.60
N LEU A 236 -6.12 5.80 -8.64
CA LEU A 236 -5.78 4.39 -8.72
C LEU A 236 -4.26 4.19 -8.68
N TYR A 237 -3.49 5.01 -9.41
CA TYR A 237 -2.04 4.95 -9.41
C TYR A 237 -1.46 5.22 -8.03
N GLU A 238 -1.95 6.24 -7.33
CA GLU A 238 -1.52 6.52 -5.96
C GLU A 238 -1.84 5.37 -5.00
N ALA A 239 -3.06 4.82 -5.07
CA ALA A 239 -3.47 3.67 -4.26
C ALA A 239 -2.53 2.47 -4.48
N LEU A 240 -2.22 2.17 -5.75
CA LEU A 240 -1.26 1.13 -6.12
C LEU A 240 0.15 1.45 -5.62
N MET A 241 0.60 2.70 -5.69
CA MET A 241 1.90 3.13 -5.19
C MET A 241 2.01 2.92 -3.67
N GLN A 242 1.00 3.30 -2.91
CA GLN A 242 0.95 3.08 -1.46
C GLN A 242 1.01 1.59 -1.14
N GLN A 243 0.10 0.79 -1.72
CA GLN A 243 0.00 -0.62 -1.41
C GLN A 243 1.22 -1.42 -1.87
N THR A 244 1.90 -1.03 -2.95
CA THR A 244 3.13 -1.72 -3.41
C THR A 244 4.39 -1.27 -2.67
N SER A 245 4.38 -0.09 -2.03
CA SER A 245 5.53 0.42 -1.26
C SER A 245 5.45 0.05 0.22
N ARG A 246 4.24 -0.04 0.77
CA ARG A 246 3.94 -0.41 2.16
C ARG A 246 2.71 -1.33 2.19
N PRO A 247 2.86 -2.58 1.73
CA PRO A 247 1.74 -3.50 1.58
C PRO A 247 1.06 -3.80 2.91
N ASP A 248 -0.26 -3.74 2.92
CA ASP A 248 -1.06 -4.18 4.07
C ASP A 248 -0.60 -5.57 4.57
N PRO A 249 -0.14 -5.69 5.82
CA PRO A 249 0.31 -6.96 6.38
C PRO A 249 -0.76 -8.05 6.37
N ILE A 250 -2.04 -7.71 6.51
CA ILE A 250 -3.14 -8.69 6.44
C ILE A 250 -3.19 -9.29 5.04
N MET A 251 -3.08 -8.43 4.03
CA MET A 251 -3.05 -8.86 2.63
C MET A 251 -1.80 -9.71 2.33
N LEU A 252 -0.63 -9.35 2.86
CA LEU A 252 0.57 -10.18 2.75
C LEU A 252 0.42 -11.54 3.41
N PHE A 253 -0.19 -11.60 4.60
CA PHE A 253 -0.50 -12.86 5.29
C PHE A 253 -1.42 -13.73 4.45
N ASP A 254 -2.43 -13.15 3.81
CA ASP A 254 -3.33 -13.88 2.91
C ASP A 254 -2.57 -14.43 1.69
N PHE A 255 -1.67 -13.67 1.07
CA PHE A 255 -0.95 -14.11 -0.13
C PHE A 255 0.23 -15.03 0.09
N TYR A 256 0.95 -14.87 1.20
CA TYR A 256 2.16 -15.65 1.38
C TYR A 256 1.79 -17.13 1.51
N PRO A 257 2.41 -18.05 0.76
CA PRO A 257 2.05 -19.46 0.82
C PRO A 257 2.60 -20.09 2.11
N LEU A 258 2.08 -19.71 3.28
CA LEU A 258 2.42 -20.31 4.56
C LEU A 258 1.99 -21.77 4.60
N HIS A 259 2.69 -22.59 5.39
CA HIS A 259 2.33 -23.96 5.68
C HIS A 259 0.87 -24.00 6.21
N PRO A 260 -0.01 -24.89 5.70
CA PRO A 260 -1.44 -24.87 6.04
C PRO A 260 -1.73 -24.85 7.54
N SER A 261 -1.02 -25.66 8.33
CA SER A 261 -1.18 -25.69 9.80
C SER A 261 -0.73 -24.39 10.49
N ILE A 262 0.31 -23.73 9.96
CA ILE A 262 0.81 -22.45 10.50
C ILE A 262 -0.18 -21.33 10.18
N ARG A 263 -0.68 -21.28 8.94
CA ARG A 263 -1.74 -20.33 8.56
C ARG A 263 -2.96 -20.51 9.45
N LYS A 264 -3.47 -21.75 9.54
CA LYS A 264 -4.70 -22.08 10.27
C LYS A 264 -4.65 -21.63 11.73
N ILE A 265 -3.52 -21.81 12.41
CA ILE A 265 -3.41 -21.45 13.83
C ILE A 265 -3.16 -19.95 14.06
N ALA A 266 -2.50 -19.27 13.11
CA ALA A 266 -2.11 -17.88 13.26
C ALA A 266 -3.15 -16.87 12.75
N GLU A 267 -4.08 -17.29 11.88
CA GLU A 267 -4.94 -16.38 11.11
C GLU A 267 -5.81 -15.46 11.97
N GLU A 268 -6.53 -16.00 12.95
CA GLU A 268 -7.41 -15.20 13.81
C GLU A 268 -6.61 -14.17 14.60
N ASP A 269 -5.54 -14.61 15.27
CA ASP A 269 -4.68 -13.74 16.07
C ASP A 269 -4.01 -12.66 15.21
N PHE A 270 -3.52 -13.01 14.02
CA PHE A 270 -2.85 -12.07 13.13
C PHE A 270 -3.80 -11.00 12.62
N LYS A 271 -5.00 -11.40 12.13
CA LYS A 271 -6.01 -10.47 11.61
C LYS A 271 -6.60 -9.56 12.69
N ASN A 272 -6.63 -10.01 13.94
CA ASN A 272 -7.06 -9.22 15.08
C ASN A 272 -5.94 -8.36 15.72
N GLY A 273 -4.75 -8.31 15.11
CA GLY A 273 -3.61 -7.53 15.62
C GLY A 273 -2.91 -8.14 16.84
N SER A 274 -3.27 -9.37 17.23
CA SER A 274 -2.62 -10.16 18.28
C SER A 274 -1.38 -10.89 17.77
N TYR A 275 -0.47 -10.14 17.14
CA TYR A 275 0.73 -10.66 16.45
C TYR A 275 1.62 -11.56 17.31
N PHE A 276 1.77 -11.20 18.60
CA PHE A 276 2.48 -12.02 19.57
C PHE A 276 1.88 -13.44 19.66
N SER A 277 0.55 -13.52 19.81
CA SER A 277 -0.15 -14.78 20.01
C SER A 277 -0.09 -15.63 18.72
N ALA A 278 -0.25 -14.98 17.56
CA ALA A 278 -0.14 -15.63 16.26
C ALA A 278 1.18 -16.40 16.10
N VAL A 279 2.32 -15.75 16.40
CA VAL A 279 3.64 -16.40 16.32
C VAL A 279 3.81 -17.46 17.39
N PHE A 280 3.33 -17.19 18.61
CA PHE A 280 3.46 -18.10 19.74
C PHE A 280 2.75 -19.44 19.50
N GLU A 281 1.52 -19.40 19.00
CA GLU A 281 0.76 -20.60 18.66
C GLU A 281 1.35 -21.32 17.43
N ALA A 282 1.85 -20.58 16.43
CA ALA A 282 2.59 -21.18 15.31
C ALA A 282 3.83 -21.96 15.77
N CYS A 283 4.59 -21.44 16.74
CA CYS A 283 5.73 -22.16 17.32
C CYS A 283 5.30 -23.45 18.03
N LYS A 284 4.14 -23.48 18.70
CA LYS A 284 3.62 -24.71 19.33
C LYS A 284 3.24 -25.75 18.28
N VAL A 285 2.56 -25.33 17.21
CA VAL A 285 2.23 -26.23 16.09
C VAL A 285 3.49 -26.80 15.45
N PHE A 286 4.52 -25.98 15.25
CA PHE A 286 5.81 -26.45 14.76
C PHE A 286 6.46 -27.46 15.72
N PHE A 287 6.43 -27.20 17.02
CA PHE A 287 6.95 -28.14 18.01
C PHE A 287 6.19 -29.47 18.03
N ASP A 288 4.87 -29.44 18.00
CA ASP A 288 4.05 -30.66 17.96
C ASP A 288 4.32 -31.49 16.70
N PHE A 289 4.58 -30.83 15.57
CA PHE A 289 5.05 -31.49 14.35
C PHE A 289 6.40 -32.18 14.54
N LEU A 290 7.40 -31.49 15.14
CA LEU A 290 8.70 -32.09 15.43
C LEU A 290 8.59 -33.28 16.40
N ARG A 291 7.75 -33.15 17.45
CA ARG A 291 7.49 -34.24 18.40
C ARG A 291 6.93 -35.47 17.70
N LYS A 292 5.94 -35.29 16.82
CA LYS A 292 5.37 -36.37 16.00
C LYS A 292 6.44 -37.05 15.14
N CYS A 293 7.28 -36.26 14.46
CA CYS A 293 8.40 -36.80 13.68
C CYS A 293 9.40 -37.58 14.55
N SER A 294 9.60 -37.15 15.80
CA SER A 294 10.62 -37.70 16.69
C SER A 294 10.21 -39.00 17.40
N GLY A 295 8.90 -39.28 17.44
CA GLY A 295 8.29 -40.35 18.22
C GLY A 295 8.42 -40.19 19.74
N ASP A 296 8.90 -39.05 20.24
CA ASP A 296 9.19 -38.82 21.66
C ASP A 296 8.27 -37.75 22.26
N ILE A 297 7.47 -38.16 23.24
CA ILE A 297 6.51 -37.27 23.88
C ILE A 297 7.12 -36.38 24.97
N ASN A 298 8.31 -36.71 25.48
CA ASN A 298 8.95 -36.00 26.60
C ASN A 298 10.12 -35.10 26.18
N ILE A 299 10.33 -34.96 24.87
CA ILE A 299 11.42 -34.16 24.31
C ILE A 299 11.13 -32.66 24.42
N THR A 300 12.16 -31.85 24.70
CA THR A 300 12.03 -30.38 24.65
C THR A 300 12.17 -29.84 23.23
N GLU A 301 11.81 -28.57 23.01
CA GLU A 301 11.79 -27.94 21.69
C GLU A 301 13.15 -28.00 20.97
N VAL A 302 14.20 -27.54 21.65
CA VAL A 302 15.58 -27.54 21.10
C VAL A 302 16.09 -28.97 20.90
N GLN A 303 15.76 -29.88 21.82
CA GLN A 303 16.13 -31.29 21.69
C GLN A 303 15.41 -31.95 20.51
N ALA A 304 14.16 -31.59 20.24
CA ALA A 304 13.39 -32.11 19.11
C ALA A 304 14.06 -31.73 17.80
N VAL A 305 14.47 -30.47 17.64
CA VAL A 305 15.21 -30.04 16.44
C VAL A 305 16.51 -30.83 16.29
N LYS A 306 17.32 -30.92 17.36
CA LYS A 306 18.59 -31.67 17.32
C LYS A 306 18.41 -33.16 17.03
N LYS A 307 17.32 -33.77 17.50
CA LYS A 307 17.01 -35.18 17.23
C LYS A 307 16.60 -35.36 15.77
N ILE A 308 15.72 -34.49 15.26
CA ILE A 308 15.21 -34.58 13.90
C ILE A 308 16.29 -34.26 12.87
N LEU A 309 16.98 -33.13 13.03
CA LEU A 309 17.93 -32.61 12.04
C LEU A 309 19.39 -32.92 12.36
N GLY A 310 19.68 -33.58 13.48
CA GLY A 310 21.03 -33.75 14.00
C GLY A 310 21.47 -32.50 14.79
N ASP A 311 22.38 -32.68 15.75
CA ASP A 311 22.94 -31.52 16.47
C ASP A 311 23.81 -30.70 15.49
N PRO A 312 23.45 -29.45 15.19
CA PRO A 312 24.16 -28.68 14.18
C PRO A 312 25.61 -28.36 14.59
N ASN A 313 25.92 -28.41 15.89
CA ASN A 313 27.26 -28.20 16.43
C ASN A 313 28.08 -29.49 16.56
N ALA A 314 27.51 -30.65 16.24
CA ALA A 314 28.25 -31.90 16.27
C ALA A 314 29.35 -31.92 15.22
N LYS A 315 30.46 -32.64 15.49
CA LYS A 315 31.45 -32.98 14.47
C LYS A 315 30.80 -33.77 13.32
N ASP A 316 31.38 -33.70 12.12
CA ASP A 316 30.83 -34.31 10.90
C ASP A 316 30.45 -35.79 11.06
N GLU A 317 31.29 -36.58 11.74
CA GLU A 317 31.06 -38.01 12.05
C GLU A 317 29.89 -38.28 13.01
N ASN A 318 29.43 -37.26 13.73
CA ASN A 318 28.38 -37.32 14.74
C ASN A 318 27.08 -36.65 14.30
N LEU A 319 27.02 -36.12 13.06
CA LEU A 319 25.78 -35.59 12.49
C LEU A 319 24.86 -36.77 12.12
N LYS A 320 23.92 -37.09 13.01
CA LYS A 320 23.00 -38.24 12.88
C LYS A 320 21.54 -37.77 12.91
N PRO A 321 21.05 -37.15 11.82
CA PRO A 321 19.65 -36.74 11.73
C PRO A 321 18.72 -37.96 11.62
N VAL A 322 17.53 -37.84 12.21
CA VAL A 322 16.41 -38.75 11.92
C VAL A 322 15.82 -38.46 10.54
N ILE A 323 15.72 -37.19 10.16
CA ILE A 323 15.23 -36.74 8.85
C ILE A 323 16.38 -36.08 8.09
N ARG A 324 16.73 -36.66 6.94
CA ARG A 324 17.76 -36.13 6.05
C ARG A 324 17.10 -35.20 5.03
N LEU A 325 17.47 -33.92 5.02
CA LEU A 325 16.93 -32.93 4.08
C LEU A 325 17.46 -33.09 2.66
N ASN A 326 18.56 -33.83 2.53
CA ASN A 326 19.29 -34.17 1.32
C ASN A 326 19.91 -35.57 1.50
N PRO A 327 20.56 -36.15 0.48
CA PRO A 327 21.02 -37.55 0.56
C PRO A 327 21.99 -37.87 1.72
N LEU A 328 22.82 -36.91 2.11
CA LEU A 328 23.96 -37.07 3.04
C LEU A 328 24.90 -38.21 2.64
N GLU A 329 25.22 -38.29 1.35
CA GLU A 329 26.10 -39.31 0.78
C GLU A 329 27.57 -38.95 1.00
N SER A 330 28.26 -39.66 1.90
CA SER A 330 29.64 -39.37 2.28
C SER A 330 30.67 -39.50 1.14
N THR A 331 30.32 -40.24 0.09
CA THR A 331 31.13 -40.39 -1.13
C THR A 331 30.87 -39.30 -2.17
N SER A 332 29.84 -38.47 -1.98
CA SER A 332 29.48 -37.44 -2.93
C SER A 332 30.50 -36.28 -2.90
N PRO A 333 30.89 -35.71 -4.06
CA PRO A 333 31.81 -34.57 -4.11
C PRO A 333 31.27 -33.31 -3.39
N ASP A 334 29.96 -33.21 -3.19
CA ASP A 334 29.28 -32.11 -2.51
C ASP A 334 28.82 -32.44 -1.08
N TYR A 335 29.29 -33.55 -0.49
CA TYR A 335 28.89 -34.01 0.85
C TYR A 335 28.97 -32.92 1.92
N ARG A 336 30.03 -32.10 1.90
CA ARG A 336 30.19 -30.97 2.83
C ARG A 336 29.07 -29.94 2.69
N SER A 337 28.63 -29.66 1.47
CA SER A 337 27.51 -28.75 1.20
C SER A 337 26.19 -29.32 1.72
N GLN A 338 25.98 -30.63 1.53
CA GLN A 338 24.82 -31.34 2.07
C GLN A 338 24.76 -31.26 3.62
N GLN A 339 25.90 -31.47 4.29
CA GLN A 339 26.01 -31.29 5.74
C GLN A 339 25.74 -29.84 6.18
N ASN A 340 26.24 -28.85 5.42
CA ASN A 340 26.01 -27.44 5.73
C ASN A 340 24.52 -27.07 5.65
N GLU A 341 23.79 -27.55 4.64
CA GLU A 341 22.34 -27.32 4.54
C GLU A 341 21.60 -27.95 5.73
N GLN A 342 21.90 -29.22 6.05
CA GLN A 342 21.31 -29.93 7.19
C GLN A 342 21.52 -29.16 8.50
N ARG A 343 22.75 -28.70 8.76
CA ARG A 343 23.10 -27.88 9.94
C ARG A 343 22.41 -26.53 9.91
N GLY A 344 22.34 -25.88 8.75
CA GLY A 344 21.69 -24.58 8.57
C GLY A 344 20.23 -24.62 9.01
N TYR A 345 19.47 -25.60 8.54
CA TYR A 345 18.08 -25.80 8.98
C TYR A 345 17.98 -26.19 10.47
N GLY A 346 18.96 -26.94 10.99
CA GLY A 346 19.07 -27.20 12.44
C GLY A 346 19.21 -25.91 13.26
N HIS A 347 20.11 -25.00 12.84
CA HIS A 347 20.27 -23.70 13.49
C HIS A 347 19.02 -22.82 13.37
N LEU A 348 18.36 -22.79 12.20
CA LEU A 348 17.11 -22.05 12.02
C LEU A 348 16.01 -22.57 12.94
N GLY A 349 15.81 -23.89 13.02
CA GLY A 349 14.82 -24.51 13.90
C GLY A 349 15.08 -24.23 15.37
N ILE A 350 16.34 -24.29 15.83
CA ILE A 350 16.70 -23.89 17.19
C ILE A 350 16.44 -22.39 17.39
N GLY A 351 16.79 -21.56 16.41
CA GLY A 351 16.55 -20.11 16.41
C GLY A 351 15.08 -19.75 16.56
N VAL A 352 14.17 -20.46 15.88
CA VAL A 352 12.72 -20.28 16.04
C VAL A 352 12.31 -20.39 17.51
N PHE A 353 12.76 -21.43 18.21
CA PHE A 353 12.39 -21.59 19.62
C PHE A 353 13.08 -20.60 20.54
N MET A 354 14.39 -20.41 20.37
CA MET A 354 15.17 -19.54 21.26
C MET A 354 14.85 -18.06 21.08
N ALA A 355 14.59 -17.60 19.85
CA ALA A 355 14.33 -16.20 19.55
C ALA A 355 12.83 -15.87 19.53
N PHE A 356 11.98 -16.75 19.00
CA PHE A 356 10.56 -16.41 18.82
C PHE A 356 9.70 -16.92 19.97
N ARG A 357 9.95 -18.14 20.47
CA ARG A 357 9.07 -18.82 21.44
C ARG A 357 9.45 -18.59 22.90
N HIS A 358 10.73 -18.70 23.25
CA HIS A 358 11.18 -18.62 24.64
C HIS A 358 10.95 -17.23 25.25
N PRO A 359 11.31 -16.10 24.59
CA PRO A 359 11.03 -14.77 25.15
C PRO A 359 9.53 -14.60 25.41
N LYS A 360 8.71 -14.99 24.43
CA LYS A 360 7.24 -14.97 24.54
C LYS A 360 6.67 -15.94 25.59
N GLY A 361 7.42 -16.95 26.02
CA GLY A 361 7.00 -17.92 27.03
C GLY A 361 7.41 -17.56 28.46
N HIS A 362 8.48 -16.77 28.61
CA HIS A 362 9.05 -16.44 29.91
C HIS A 362 8.76 -15.01 30.35
N GLU A 363 8.38 -14.14 29.43
CA GLU A 363 8.22 -12.71 29.70
C GLU A 363 6.76 -12.26 29.54
N PRO A 364 6.29 -11.32 30.38
CA PRO A 364 4.97 -10.71 30.23
C PRO A 364 4.78 -10.03 28.87
N LYS A 365 3.58 -10.17 28.28
CA LYS A 365 3.23 -9.63 26.95
C LYS A 365 3.25 -8.09 26.88
N ASP A 366 3.16 -7.41 28.01
CA ASP A 366 3.12 -5.96 28.13
C ASP A 366 4.52 -5.31 28.11
N LYS A 367 5.60 -6.09 28.20
CA LYS A 367 6.96 -5.59 28.04
C LYS A 367 7.21 -5.12 26.60
N GLU A 368 7.60 -3.86 26.43
CA GLU A 368 7.77 -3.23 25.11
C GLU A 368 8.70 -4.01 24.17
N TRP A 369 9.82 -4.53 24.64
CA TRP A 369 10.76 -5.28 23.79
C TRP A 369 10.22 -6.65 23.31
N VAL A 370 9.13 -7.14 23.93
CA VAL A 370 8.46 -8.40 23.58
C VAL A 370 7.33 -8.16 22.58
N LYS A 371 6.83 -6.91 22.48
CA LYS A 371 5.83 -6.52 21.50
C LYS A 371 6.47 -6.56 20.12
N ILE A 372 5.74 -7.14 19.16
CA ILE A 372 6.17 -7.24 17.77
C ILE A 372 5.12 -6.61 16.87
N GLY A 373 5.59 -5.98 15.81
CA GLY A 373 4.72 -5.41 14.77
C GLY A 373 4.23 -6.48 13.79
N PRO A 374 3.28 -6.12 12.91
CA PRO A 374 2.72 -7.04 11.93
C PRO A 374 3.75 -7.64 10.97
N TYR A 375 4.66 -6.80 10.45
CA TYR A 375 5.70 -7.25 9.50
C TYR A 375 6.69 -8.21 10.16
N GLU A 376 7.14 -7.89 11.37
CA GLU A 376 8.03 -8.77 12.12
C GLU A 376 7.35 -10.11 12.43
N ALA A 377 6.07 -10.09 12.82
CA ALA A 377 5.31 -11.30 13.04
C ALA A 377 5.15 -12.14 11.76
N LEU A 378 4.90 -11.49 10.62
CA LEU A 378 4.86 -12.17 9.33
C LEU A 378 6.20 -12.81 8.99
N ASP A 379 7.32 -12.11 9.16
CA ASP A 379 8.67 -12.65 8.94
C ASP A 379 8.92 -13.89 9.82
N GLN A 380 8.54 -13.83 11.10
CA GLN A 380 8.64 -14.97 12.02
C GLN A 380 7.78 -16.16 11.56
N LEU A 381 6.54 -15.92 11.14
CA LEU A 381 5.65 -16.96 10.61
C LEU A 381 6.19 -17.59 9.31
N VAL A 382 6.79 -16.77 8.43
CA VAL A 382 7.43 -17.23 7.20
C VAL A 382 8.62 -18.13 7.52
N VAL A 383 9.49 -17.75 8.47
CA VAL A 383 10.62 -18.58 8.89
C VAL A 383 10.15 -19.91 9.49
N ILE A 384 9.15 -19.88 10.37
CA ILE A 384 8.56 -21.11 10.94
C ILE A 384 8.02 -22.00 9.82
N SER A 385 7.24 -21.43 8.91
CA SER A 385 6.67 -22.13 7.77
C SER A 385 7.74 -22.73 6.86
N LEU A 386 8.83 -21.99 6.58
CA LEU A 386 9.93 -22.44 5.73
C LEU A 386 10.60 -23.69 6.29
N VAL A 387 10.93 -23.65 7.58
CA VAL A 387 11.59 -24.78 8.26
C VAL A 387 10.65 -25.98 8.31
N MET A 388 9.38 -25.78 8.68
CA MET A 388 8.39 -26.85 8.76
C MET A 388 8.21 -27.56 7.42
N LYS A 389 7.99 -26.80 6.33
CA LYS A 389 7.86 -27.36 4.97
C LYS A 389 9.08 -28.16 4.56
N ARG A 390 10.28 -27.64 4.79
CA ARG A 390 11.51 -28.33 4.38
C ARG A 390 11.65 -29.70 5.08
N ILE A 391 11.28 -29.77 6.36
CA ILE A 391 11.30 -31.03 7.12
C ILE A 391 10.20 -31.97 6.63
N GLU A 392 9.00 -31.45 6.39
CA GLU A 392 7.86 -32.24 5.91
C GLU A 392 8.12 -32.86 4.53
N ASP A 393 8.62 -32.06 3.58
CA ASP A 393 9.03 -32.52 2.25
C ASP A 393 10.06 -33.66 2.34
N ALA A 394 11.05 -33.51 3.22
CA ALA A 394 12.09 -34.51 3.44
C ALA A 394 11.60 -35.77 4.16
N ALA A 395 10.53 -35.66 4.97
CA ALA A 395 9.91 -36.79 5.63
C ALA A 395 9.08 -37.66 4.67
N GLY A 396 8.81 -37.18 3.44
CA GLY A 396 7.91 -37.84 2.50
C GLY A 396 6.44 -37.77 2.93
N SER A 397 6.11 -36.86 3.84
CA SER A 397 4.74 -36.61 4.30
C SER A 397 4.10 -35.62 3.33
N ASN A 398 3.19 -36.08 2.46
CA ASN A 398 2.31 -35.14 1.76
C ASN A 398 1.29 -34.55 2.75
N PRO A 399 0.95 -33.26 2.66
CA PRO A 399 -0.03 -32.61 3.54
C PRO A 399 -1.44 -33.19 3.44
#